data_AF-A0A1B6GLY0-F1
#
_entry.id   AF-A0A1B6GLY0-F1
#
_cell.length_a   1.000
_cell.length_b   1.000
_cell.length_c   1.000
_cell.angle_alpha   90.00
_cell.angle_beta   90.00
_cell.angle_gamma   90.00
#
_symmetry.space_group_name_H-M   'P 1'
#
loop_
_entity.id
_entity.type
_entity.pdbx_description
1 polymer ?
#
loop_
_entity_poly.entity_id
_entity_poly.type
_entity_poly.pdbx_seq_one_letter_code
_entity_poly.pdbx_strand_id
1 'polypeptide(L)'
;GLCTTDSDRCESAFHPNLLPCIVALETAKYFILVHENVPGHTLLDCVTFSPAILGTNSKILFLVYQLLCLLRHIHDLGLVLADITLSDIYVDSHLWIQVTPKLEANIYELPPRPQPDQEISSIEKTKKSRDINSLTLAWVRGAMSNLDYLTALNNLAGRRFGDPRCHHVLPWVTDFSSPNGANWRDLTKSKFRLNKGDRQLDLTYDVPPSSNM
;
A
#
# COMPACT_ATOMS: atom_id res chain seq x y z
N GLY A 1 -14.32 12.53 32.04
CA GLY A 1 -13.64 13.81 32.32
C GLY A 1 -12.31 13.77 31.61
N LEU A 2 -11.82 14.82 30.95
CA LEU A 2 -12.17 16.24 31.00
C LEU A 2 -12.23 16.81 29.57
N CYS A 3 -13.10 17.80 29.36
CA CYS A 3 -12.91 18.81 28.32
C CYS A 3 -11.66 19.63 28.64
N THR A 4 -10.82 19.86 27.63
CA THR A 4 -9.95 21.02 27.56
C THR A 4 -10.28 21.76 26.27
N THR A 5 -10.73 23.00 26.43
CA THR A 5 -10.91 23.99 25.38
C THR A 5 -9.54 24.51 24.98
N ASP A 6 -9.13 24.26 23.74
CA ASP A 6 -8.16 25.12 23.06
C ASP A 6 -8.73 25.49 21.69
N SER A 7 -8.88 26.79 21.51
CA SER A 7 -9.26 27.45 20.28
C SER A 7 -8.09 27.40 19.31
N ASP A 8 -7.87 26.24 18.71
CA ASP A 8 -7.09 26.12 17.48
C ASP A 8 -8.06 25.82 16.34
N ARG A 9 -7.86 26.51 15.21
CA ARG A 9 -8.59 26.24 13.97
C ARG A 9 -8.61 24.72 13.76
N CYS A 10 -9.81 24.16 13.72
CA CYS A 10 -10.04 22.78 13.35
C CYS A 10 -9.67 22.62 11.87
N GLU A 11 -8.37 22.58 11.55
CA GLU A 11 -7.90 22.04 10.28
C GLU A 11 -8.32 20.58 10.29
N SER A 12 -9.33 20.25 9.48
CA SER A 12 -9.84 18.89 9.38
C SER A 12 -8.67 17.96 9.09
N ALA A 13 -8.46 16.92 9.91
CA ALA A 13 -7.45 15.87 9.71
C ALA A 13 -7.67 15.04 8.43
N PHE A 14 -8.62 15.43 7.59
CA PHE A 14 -9.08 14.73 6.40
C PHE A 14 -8.73 15.54 5.15
N HIS A 15 -8.30 14.84 4.11
CA HIS A 15 -8.01 15.45 2.82
C HIS A 15 -9.30 16.00 2.18
N PRO A 16 -9.29 17.22 1.61
CA PRO A 16 -10.51 17.87 1.10
C PRO A 16 -11.17 17.11 -0.06
N ASN A 17 -10.39 16.35 -0.83
CA ASN A 17 -10.91 15.51 -1.91
C ASN A 17 -11.41 14.13 -1.47
N LEU A 18 -11.30 13.77 -0.20
CA LEU A 18 -11.86 12.52 0.32
C LEU A 18 -13.30 12.78 0.79
N LEU A 19 -14.25 11.95 0.38
CA LEU A 19 -15.63 12.07 0.86
C LEU A 19 -15.69 11.81 2.37
N PRO A 20 -16.09 12.79 3.21
CA PRO A 20 -16.20 12.57 4.64
C PRO A 20 -17.24 11.48 4.95
N CYS A 21 -16.86 10.56 5.84
CA CYS A 21 -17.77 9.64 6.49
C CYS A 21 -18.16 10.26 7.84
N ILE A 22 -19.45 10.46 8.08
CA ILE A 22 -19.97 11.03 9.33
C ILE A 22 -19.83 9.99 10.44
N VAL A 23 -20.27 8.75 10.17
CA VAL A 23 -20.22 7.66 11.14
C VAL A 23 -20.16 6.32 10.43
N ALA A 24 -19.38 5.41 11.02
CA ALA A 24 -19.38 3.99 10.68
C ALA A 24 -20.09 3.21 11.79
N LEU A 25 -21.10 2.43 11.42
CA LEU A 25 -21.84 1.55 12.32
C LEU A 25 -21.41 0.12 12.07
N GLU A 26 -20.89 -0.53 13.10
CA GLU A 26 -20.55 -1.95 13.07
C GLU A 26 -21.75 -2.79 13.53
N THR A 27 -22.08 -3.81 12.76
CA THR A 27 -23.04 -4.85 13.12
C THR A 27 -22.33 -6.20 13.12
N ALA A 28 -23.01 -7.26 13.58
CA ALA A 28 -22.43 -8.61 13.63
C ALA A 28 -21.94 -9.16 12.27
N LYS A 29 -22.38 -8.58 11.14
CA LYS A 29 -22.04 -9.05 9.78
C LYS A 29 -21.64 -7.96 8.80
N TYR A 30 -21.91 -6.69 9.11
CA TYR A 30 -21.78 -5.59 8.15
C TYR A 30 -21.24 -4.34 8.82
N PHE A 31 -20.45 -3.59 8.07
CA PHE A 31 -20.16 -2.18 8.35
C PHE A 31 -21.08 -1.31 7.50
N ILE A 32 -21.78 -0.38 8.13
CA ILE A 32 -22.64 0.59 7.47
C ILE A 32 -21.97 1.96 7.59
N LEU A 33 -21.71 2.60 6.46
CA LEU A 33 -21.06 3.90 6.41
C LEU A 33 -22.08 4.96 6.05
N VAL A 34 -22.17 6.00 6.87
CA VAL A 34 -23.07 7.11 6.66
C VAL A 34 -22.25 8.31 6.22
N HIS A 35 -22.51 8.76 5.01
CA HIS A 35 -21.88 9.94 4.42
C HIS A 35 -22.82 11.14 4.47
N GLU A 36 -22.26 12.35 4.51
CA GLU A 36 -23.06 13.55 4.31
C GLU A 36 -23.58 13.59 2.87
N ASN A 37 -24.82 14.03 2.69
CA ASN A 37 -25.41 14.10 1.35
C ASN A 37 -24.64 15.14 0.53
N VAL A 38 -23.78 14.68 -0.38
CA VAL A 38 -23.02 15.55 -1.28
C VAL A 38 -23.98 16.11 -2.32
N PRO A 39 -24.23 17.43 -2.36
CA PRO A 39 -24.98 18.03 -3.44
C PRO A 39 -24.07 18.09 -4.68
N GLY A 40 -23.97 17.00 -5.43
CA GLY A 40 -23.11 16.91 -6.60
C GLY A 40 -23.51 15.77 -7.54
N HIS A 41 -23.07 15.88 -8.79
CA HIS A 41 -23.20 14.81 -9.78
C HIS A 41 -21.94 13.95 -9.76
N THR A 42 -22.06 12.67 -10.11
CA THR A 42 -20.85 11.87 -10.31
C THR A 42 -20.14 12.32 -11.57
N LEU A 43 -18.84 12.09 -11.66
CA LEU A 43 -18.08 12.35 -12.88
C LEU A 43 -18.61 11.49 -14.04
N LEU A 44 -19.15 10.31 -13.74
CA LEU A 44 -19.90 9.49 -14.69
C LEU A 44 -21.12 10.26 -15.23
N ASP A 45 -21.96 10.82 -14.37
CA ASP A 45 -23.12 11.62 -14.79
C ASP A 45 -22.70 12.83 -15.63
N CYS A 46 -21.59 13.49 -15.27
CA CYS A 46 -21.05 14.59 -16.06
C CYS A 46 -20.66 14.13 -17.47
N VAL A 47 -19.96 13.00 -17.61
CA VAL A 47 -19.56 12.47 -18.94
C VAL A 47 -20.79 12.02 -19.74
N THR A 48 -21.77 11.39 -19.09
CA THR A 48 -22.93 10.79 -19.76
C THR A 48 -23.98 11.83 -20.16
N PHE A 49 -24.32 12.76 -19.27
CA PHE A 49 -25.46 13.65 -19.44
C PHE A 49 -25.07 15.12 -19.65
N SER A 50 -23.85 15.53 -19.30
CA SER A 50 -23.43 16.95 -19.37
C SER A 50 -21.94 17.13 -19.70
N PRO A 51 -21.44 16.57 -20.83
CA PRO A 51 -20.01 16.56 -21.15
C PRO A 51 -19.41 17.96 -21.34
N ALA A 52 -20.25 18.97 -21.62
CA ALA A 52 -19.83 20.36 -21.70
C ALA A 52 -19.20 20.90 -20.41
N ILE A 53 -19.53 20.33 -19.24
CA ILE A 53 -18.92 20.66 -17.95
C ILE A 53 -17.40 20.43 -18.01
N LEU A 54 -16.98 19.33 -18.65
CA LEU A 54 -15.58 18.91 -18.83
C LEU A 54 -14.91 19.52 -20.06
N GLY A 55 -15.60 20.40 -20.79
CA GLY A 55 -15.31 20.74 -22.19
C GLY A 55 -13.95 21.38 -22.51
N THR A 56 -13.07 21.61 -21.54
CA THR A 56 -11.70 22.09 -21.79
C THR A 56 -10.67 21.19 -21.12
N ASN A 57 -9.52 20.99 -21.78
CA ASN A 57 -8.41 20.21 -21.23
C ASN A 57 -7.94 20.74 -19.88
N SER A 58 -7.98 22.06 -19.65
CA SER A 58 -7.60 22.66 -18.36
C SER A 58 -8.47 22.18 -17.20
N LYS A 59 -9.79 22.02 -17.42
CA LYS A 59 -10.71 21.52 -16.39
C LYS A 59 -10.45 20.05 -16.09
N ILE A 60 -10.24 19.23 -17.13
CA ILE A 60 -9.89 17.82 -16.97
C ILE A 60 -8.58 17.69 -16.19
N LEU A 61 -7.55 18.47 -16.55
CA LEU A 61 -6.27 18.49 -15.85
C LEU A 61 -6.42 18.93 -14.39
N PHE A 62 -7.33 19.85 -14.09
CA PHE A 62 -7.63 20.26 -12.71
C PHE A 62 -8.27 19.13 -11.89
N LEU A 63 -9.18 18.34 -12.49
CA LEU A 63 -9.74 17.15 -11.84
C LEU A 63 -8.65 16.09 -11.59
N VAL A 64 -7.80 15.83 -12.59
CA VAL A 64 -6.67 14.88 -12.47
C VAL A 64 -5.69 15.34 -11.39
N TYR A 65 -5.38 16.63 -11.33
CA TYR A 65 -4.51 17.19 -10.30
C TYR A 65 -5.03 16.91 -8.89
N GLN A 66 -6.30 17.20 -8.63
CA GLN A 66 -6.94 16.92 -7.35
C GLN A 66 -6.90 15.42 -7.00
N LEU A 67 -7.15 14.55 -7.98
CA LEU A 67 -7.10 13.10 -7.79
C LEU A 67 -5.69 12.61 -7.43
N LEU A 68 -4.66 13.17 -8.08
CA LEU A 68 -3.26 12.86 -7.77
C LEU A 68 -2.85 13.35 -6.38
N CYS A 69 -3.35 14.51 -5.93
CA CYS A 69 -3.14 14.98 -4.58
C CYS A 69 -3.75 14.04 -3.54
N LEU A 70 -4.98 13.59 -3.76
CA LEU A 70 -5.64 12.61 -2.90
C LEU A 70 -4.89 11.28 -2.88
N LEU A 71 -4.51 10.76 -4.06
CA LEU A 71 -3.79 9.50 -4.19
C LEU A 71 -2.48 9.53 -3.39
N ARG A 72 -1.72 10.62 -3.51
CA ARG A 72 -0.49 10.81 -2.72
C ARG A 72 -0.79 10.78 -1.22
N HIS A 73 -1.79 11.55 -0.78
CA HIS A 73 -2.15 11.60 0.65
C HIS A 73 -2.54 10.22 1.20
N ILE A 74 -3.38 9.47 0.47
CA ILE A 74 -3.81 8.13 0.87
C ILE A 74 -2.62 7.15 0.90
N HIS A 75 -1.70 7.24 -0.07
CA HIS A 75 -0.48 6.43 -0.08
C HIS A 75 0.50 6.80 1.05
N ASP A 76 0.60 8.08 1.42
CA ASP A 76 1.42 8.53 2.55
C ASP A 76 0.89 7.96 3.88
N LEU A 77 -0.42 7.65 3.97
CA LEU A 77 -1.05 6.93 5.07
C LEU A 77 -0.88 5.40 4.99
N GLY A 78 -0.27 4.87 3.93
CA GLY A 78 -0.14 3.43 3.68
C GLY A 78 -1.44 2.76 3.24
N LEU A 79 -2.44 3.55 2.83
CA LEU A 79 -3.73 3.08 2.32
C LEU A 79 -3.75 3.17 0.79
N VAL A 80 -4.77 2.60 0.16
CA VAL A 80 -5.01 2.67 -1.29
C VAL A 80 -6.42 3.12 -1.60
N LEU A 81 -6.61 3.88 -2.69
CA LEU A 81 -7.94 4.20 -3.22
C LEU A 81 -8.62 2.97 -3.88
N ALA A 82 -7.79 2.04 -4.37
CA ALA A 82 -8.16 0.87 -5.17
C ALA A 82 -8.75 1.22 -6.55
N ASP A 83 -9.54 0.30 -7.12
CA ASP A 83 -10.15 0.43 -8.44
C ASP A 83 -11.39 1.34 -8.38
N ILE A 84 -11.13 2.65 -8.21
CA ILE A 84 -12.16 3.67 -8.26
C ILE A 84 -12.63 3.90 -9.69
N THR A 85 -13.93 4.13 -9.85
CA THR A 85 -14.56 4.37 -11.14
C THR A 85 -15.10 5.80 -11.21
N LEU A 86 -15.60 6.21 -12.38
CA LEU A 86 -16.20 7.54 -12.55
C LEU A 86 -17.44 7.77 -11.67
N SER A 87 -18.13 6.70 -11.22
CA SER A 87 -19.27 6.81 -10.31
C SER A 87 -18.85 7.04 -8.85
N ASP A 88 -17.58 6.79 -8.52
CA ASP A 88 -17.05 6.97 -7.16
C ASP A 88 -16.50 8.40 -6.93
N ILE A 89 -16.51 9.24 -7.98
CA ILE A 89 -15.98 10.60 -7.97
C ILE A 89 -17.15 11.57 -8.10
N TYR A 90 -17.45 12.31 -7.04
CA TYR A 90 -18.44 13.38 -7.03
C TYR A 90 -17.79 14.68 -7.46
N VAL A 91 -18.51 15.49 -8.23
CA VAL A 91 -18.05 16.79 -8.73
C VAL A 91 -19.13 17.83 -8.44
N ASP A 92 -18.72 18.95 -7.86
CA ASP A 92 -19.59 20.09 -7.60
C ASP A 92 -19.61 21.10 -8.77
N SER A 93 -20.37 22.19 -8.63
CA SER A 93 -20.44 23.27 -9.61
C SER A 93 -19.11 24.03 -9.82
N HIS A 94 -18.16 23.90 -8.89
CA HIS A 94 -16.84 24.53 -8.92
C HIS A 94 -15.74 23.58 -9.40
N LEU A 95 -16.08 22.36 -9.86
CA LEU A 95 -15.16 21.30 -10.26
C LEU A 95 -14.27 20.78 -9.11
N TRP A 96 -14.70 20.97 -7.87
CA TRP A 96 -14.11 20.30 -6.72
C TRP A 96 -14.56 18.85 -6.69
N ILE A 97 -13.62 17.93 -6.49
CA ILE A 97 -13.92 16.51 -6.42
C ILE A 97 -13.98 16.01 -4.99
N GLN A 98 -14.93 15.11 -4.72
CA GLN A 98 -14.95 14.26 -3.52
C GLN A 98 -14.99 12.81 -3.96
N VAL A 99 -14.04 12.00 -3.49
CA VAL A 99 -13.86 10.62 -3.93
C VAL A 99 -14.23 9.66 -2.82
N THR A 100 -14.99 8.63 -3.16
CA THR A 100 -15.28 7.50 -2.27
C THR A 100 -14.28 6.38 -2.53
N PRO A 101 -13.38 6.03 -1.59
CA PRO A 101 -12.44 4.93 -1.76
C PRO A 101 -13.15 3.57 -1.68
N LYS A 102 -12.60 2.52 -2.30
CA LYS A 102 -13.04 1.14 -2.04
C LYS A 102 -12.35 0.62 -0.79
N LEU A 103 -13.05 0.67 0.33
CA LEU A 103 -12.49 0.35 1.65
C LEU A 103 -12.08 -1.11 1.77
N GLU A 104 -12.74 -2.01 1.04
CA GLU A 104 -12.49 -3.45 1.03
C GLU A 104 -11.05 -3.76 0.66
N ALA A 105 -10.42 -2.93 -0.17
CA ALA A 105 -9.02 -3.10 -0.57
C ALA A 105 -8.03 -2.83 0.58
N ASN A 106 -8.47 -2.11 1.62
CA ASN A 106 -7.66 -1.78 2.79
C ASN A 106 -7.98 -2.67 4.00
N ILE A 107 -8.99 -3.53 3.91
CA ILE A 107 -9.38 -4.46 4.98
C ILE A 107 -8.66 -5.78 4.72
N TYR A 108 -7.81 -6.17 5.66
CA TYR A 108 -7.11 -7.45 5.64
C TYR A 108 -7.31 -8.17 6.97
N GLU A 109 -7.43 -9.49 6.91
CA GLU A 109 -7.38 -10.31 8.10
C GLU A 109 -6.00 -10.20 8.73
N LEU A 110 -5.96 -9.72 9.97
CA LEU A 110 -4.70 -9.65 10.69
C LEU A 110 -4.20 -11.09 10.89
N PRO A 111 -2.99 -11.45 10.41
CA PRO A 111 -2.45 -12.76 10.71
C PRO A 111 -2.37 -12.94 12.23
N PRO A 112 -2.57 -14.16 12.75
CA PRO A 112 -2.51 -14.41 14.18
C PRO A 112 -1.17 -13.88 14.71
N ARG A 113 -1.26 -12.97 15.69
CA ARG A 113 -0.06 -12.36 16.29
C ARG A 113 0.84 -13.49 16.78
N PRO A 114 2.11 -13.56 16.35
CA PRO A 114 3.07 -14.42 17.02
C PRO A 114 3.10 -14.02 18.50
N GLN A 115 3.16 -15.02 19.37
CA GLN A 115 3.20 -14.82 20.82
C GLN A 115 4.37 -13.89 21.19
N PRO A 116 4.18 -12.99 22.16
CA PRO A 116 5.17 -11.96 22.48
C PRO A 116 6.34 -12.59 23.26
N ASP A 117 7.30 -13.12 22.53
CA ASP A 117 8.65 -13.26 23.06
C ASP A 117 9.48 -12.08 22.54
N GLN A 118 9.77 -11.18 23.49
CA GLN A 118 10.79 -10.12 23.48
C GLN A 118 10.37 -8.76 22.92
N GLU A 119 9.82 -7.94 23.82
CA GLU A 119 10.05 -6.50 23.84
C GLU A 119 11.56 -6.23 23.77
N ILE A 120 12.04 -5.50 22.76
CA ILE A 120 13.38 -4.91 22.83
C ILE A 120 13.37 -3.46 22.36
N SER A 121 13.83 -2.66 23.32
CA SER A 121 14.17 -1.25 23.34
C SER A 121 14.77 -0.66 22.06
N SER A 122 14.28 0.54 21.76
CA SER A 122 14.87 1.65 21.01
C SER A 122 16.40 1.59 20.93
N ILE A 123 16.96 1.45 19.72
CA ILE A 123 18.38 1.72 19.47
C ILE A 123 18.53 2.77 18.38
N GLU A 124 19.39 3.72 18.71
CA GLU A 124 19.59 5.03 18.13
C GLU A 124 20.09 5.02 16.68
N LYS A 125 19.62 6.02 15.95
CA LYS A 125 20.06 6.39 14.60
C LYS A 125 21.51 6.86 14.63
N THR A 126 22.47 5.99 14.35
CA THR A 126 23.83 6.41 13.98
C THR A 126 24.14 6.06 12.53
N LYS A 127 24.35 7.12 11.73
CA LYS A 127 24.89 7.06 10.37
C LYS A 127 26.33 6.55 10.42
N LYS A 128 26.52 5.25 10.24
CA LYS A 128 27.77 4.65 9.75
C LYS A 128 27.38 3.44 8.90
N SER A 129 28.10 3.24 7.80
CA SER A 129 27.90 2.15 6.83
C SER A 129 27.42 0.88 7.53
N ARG A 130 26.15 0.53 7.33
CA ARG A 130 25.54 -0.61 8.02
C ARG A 130 26.22 -1.88 7.51
N ASP A 131 27.08 -2.47 8.36
CA ASP A 131 27.67 -3.77 8.10
C ASP A 131 26.56 -4.78 7.79
N ILE A 132 26.74 -5.59 6.76
CA ILE A 132 25.72 -6.56 6.33
C ILE A 132 25.33 -7.50 7.47
N ASN A 133 26.28 -7.86 8.34
CA ASN A 133 25.99 -8.71 9.51
C ASN A 133 25.05 -8.02 10.49
N SER A 134 25.24 -6.72 10.74
CA SER A 134 24.36 -5.95 11.63
C SER A 134 22.94 -5.81 11.07
N LEU A 135 22.82 -5.64 9.75
CA LEU A 135 21.54 -5.60 9.05
C LEU A 135 20.80 -6.93 9.16
N THR A 136 21.50 -8.03 8.86
CA THR A 136 20.94 -9.38 8.93
C THR A 136 20.48 -9.69 10.35
N LEU A 137 21.29 -9.35 11.35
CA LEU A 137 20.94 -9.57 12.75
C LEU A 137 19.72 -8.74 13.18
N ALA A 138 19.61 -7.48 12.76
CA ALA A 138 18.45 -6.65 13.04
C ALA A 138 17.18 -7.18 12.37
N TRP A 139 17.27 -7.66 11.13
CA TRP A 139 16.17 -8.27 10.41
C TRP A 139 15.71 -9.59 11.06
N VAL A 140 16.65 -10.49 11.38
CA VAL A 140 16.35 -11.77 12.07
C VAL A 140 15.68 -11.54 13.42
N ARG A 141 16.04 -10.46 14.12
CA ARG A 141 15.45 -10.07 15.41
C ARG A 141 14.13 -9.30 15.29
N GLY A 142 13.63 -9.06 14.08
CA GLY A 142 12.40 -8.27 13.86
C GLY A 142 12.54 -6.77 14.12
N ALA A 143 13.75 -6.26 14.37
CA ALA A 143 14.03 -4.84 14.60
C ALA A 143 14.10 -4.03 13.29
N MET A 144 13.95 -4.68 12.15
CA MET A 144 13.95 -4.09 10.81
C MET A 144 12.86 -4.75 9.96
N SER A 145 12.12 -3.94 9.19
CA SER A 145 11.12 -4.48 8.26
C SER A 145 11.78 -5.27 7.12
N ASN A 146 11.05 -6.22 6.53
CA ASN A 146 11.51 -6.96 5.35
C ASN A 146 11.91 -6.01 4.20
N LEU A 147 11.13 -4.94 4.00
CA LEU A 147 11.39 -3.94 2.97
C LEU A 147 12.71 -3.21 3.24
N ASP A 148 12.91 -2.69 4.46
CA ASP A 148 14.12 -1.96 4.83
C ASP A 148 15.39 -2.79 4.67
N TYR A 149 15.30 -4.08 5.05
CA TYR A 149 16.42 -5.01 4.89
C TYR A 149 16.75 -5.24 3.42
N LEU A 150 15.73 -5.53 2.58
CA LEU A 150 15.92 -5.71 1.14
C LEU A 150 16.42 -4.45 0.44
N THR A 151 15.92 -3.28 0.82
CA THR A 151 16.41 -1.97 0.34
C THR A 151 17.88 -1.77 0.72
N ALA A 152 18.27 -2.14 1.94
CA ALA A 152 19.66 -2.07 2.37
C ALA A 152 20.57 -3.01 1.59
N LEU A 153 20.15 -4.26 1.35
CA LEU A 153 20.89 -5.21 0.50
C LEU A 153 21.02 -4.70 -0.94
N ASN A 154 19.96 -4.14 -1.52
CA ASN A 154 19.99 -3.54 -2.85
C ASN A 154 21.02 -2.40 -2.94
N ASN A 155 21.04 -1.52 -1.93
CA ASN A 155 22.03 -0.44 -1.85
C ASN A 155 23.46 -0.99 -1.74
N LEU A 156 23.70 -2.02 -0.92
CA LEU A 156 25.01 -2.67 -0.79
C LEU A 156 25.46 -3.34 -2.10
N ALA A 157 24.52 -3.85 -2.90
CA ALA A 157 24.77 -4.39 -4.23
C ALA A 157 24.98 -3.32 -5.32
N GLY A 158 25.08 -2.03 -4.94
CA GLY A 158 25.29 -0.92 -5.87
C GLY A 158 24.04 -0.45 -6.62
N ARG A 159 22.85 -0.95 -6.25
CA ARG A 159 21.58 -0.51 -6.85
C ARG A 159 21.10 0.78 -6.20
N ARG A 160 20.43 1.63 -6.98
CA ARG A 160 19.96 2.96 -6.58
C ARG A 160 18.51 3.17 -7.00
N PHE A 161 17.73 3.76 -6.09
CA PHE A 161 16.38 4.20 -6.42
C PHE A 161 16.43 5.27 -7.52
N GLY A 162 15.57 5.18 -8.52
CA GLY A 162 15.50 6.13 -9.64
C GLY A 162 16.51 5.94 -10.79
N ASP A 163 17.47 5.01 -10.72
CA ASP A 163 18.31 4.65 -11.88
C ASP A 163 17.74 3.41 -12.59
N PRO A 164 17.21 3.52 -13.84
CA PRO A 164 16.64 2.38 -14.56
C PRO A 164 17.63 1.24 -14.83
N ARG A 165 18.93 1.53 -14.93
CA ARG A 165 19.96 0.52 -15.22
C ARG A 165 20.35 -0.27 -13.98
N CYS A 166 20.20 0.34 -12.81
CA CYS A 166 20.63 -0.20 -11.53
C CYS A 166 19.53 -0.03 -10.47
N HIS A 167 18.26 -0.27 -10.83
CA HIS A 167 17.16 -0.10 -9.88
C HIS A 167 17.15 -1.20 -8.83
N HIS A 168 16.49 -0.94 -7.69
CA HIS A 168 16.29 -1.94 -6.65
C HIS A 168 15.51 -3.14 -7.19
N VAL A 169 15.93 -4.34 -6.82
CA VAL A 169 15.28 -5.60 -7.18
C VAL A 169 14.74 -6.23 -5.91
N LEU A 170 13.43 -6.41 -5.86
CA LEU A 170 12.75 -7.08 -4.75
C LEU A 170 12.20 -8.42 -5.26
N PRO A 171 12.23 -9.49 -4.43
CA PRO A 171 11.55 -10.73 -4.79
C PRO A 171 10.07 -10.41 -4.99
N TRP A 172 9.46 -10.94 -6.05
CA TRP A 172 8.01 -10.84 -6.19
C TRP A 172 7.37 -11.48 -4.97
N VAL A 173 6.41 -10.77 -4.38
CA VAL A 173 5.65 -11.22 -3.21
C VAL A 173 4.19 -11.48 -3.55
N THR A 174 3.73 -11.10 -4.74
CA THR A 174 2.38 -11.33 -5.22
C THR A 174 2.38 -11.38 -6.75
N ASP A 175 1.35 -12.02 -7.32
CA ASP A 175 1.06 -12.06 -8.75
C ASP A 175 0.11 -10.93 -9.19
N PHE A 176 -0.30 -10.05 -8.27
CA PHE A 176 -1.24 -8.94 -8.49
C PHE A 176 -2.65 -9.37 -8.95
N SER A 177 -3.00 -10.65 -8.82
CA SER A 177 -4.36 -11.11 -9.15
C SER A 177 -5.39 -10.77 -8.08
N SER A 178 -4.94 -10.35 -6.88
CA SER A 178 -5.80 -9.81 -5.81
C SER A 178 -5.21 -8.51 -5.22
N PRO A 179 -6.03 -7.48 -4.96
CA PRO A 179 -5.57 -6.20 -4.42
C PRO A 179 -5.14 -6.25 -2.95
N ASN A 180 -5.63 -7.21 -2.16
CA ASN A 180 -5.44 -7.26 -0.70
C ASN A 180 -4.42 -8.32 -0.24
N GLY A 181 -3.56 -8.78 -1.15
CA GLY A 181 -2.56 -9.77 -0.79
C GLY A 181 -3.11 -11.18 -0.54
N ALA A 182 -4.37 -11.48 -0.88
CA ALA A 182 -4.88 -12.86 -0.82
C ALA A 182 -3.98 -13.87 -1.58
N ASN A 183 -3.19 -13.38 -2.55
CA ASN A 183 -2.22 -14.15 -3.32
C ASN A 183 -0.77 -13.77 -2.96
N TRP A 184 -0.47 -13.71 -1.65
CA TRP A 184 0.92 -13.65 -1.20
C TRP A 184 1.67 -14.91 -1.64
N ARG A 185 2.86 -14.72 -2.19
CA ARG A 185 3.76 -15.81 -2.50
C ARG A 185 4.13 -16.54 -1.21
N ASP A 186 3.96 -17.84 -1.21
CA ASP A 186 4.52 -18.71 -0.18
C ASP A 186 6.06 -18.66 -0.22
N LEU A 187 6.66 -17.98 0.77
CA LEU A 187 8.11 -17.87 0.93
C LEU A 187 8.72 -19.07 1.65
N THR A 188 7.93 -20.03 2.14
CA THR A 188 8.46 -21.30 2.68
C THR A 188 9.01 -22.19 1.56
N LYS A 189 8.70 -21.86 0.30
CA LYS A 189 9.15 -22.58 -0.89
C LYS A 189 9.97 -21.69 -1.83
N SER A 190 11.05 -22.25 -2.37
CA SER A 190 11.87 -21.55 -3.37
C SER A 190 11.07 -21.35 -4.67
N LYS A 191 11.45 -20.33 -5.47
CA LYS A 191 10.83 -20.08 -6.78
C LYS A 191 10.92 -21.31 -7.69
N PHE A 192 12.03 -22.02 -7.62
CA PHE A 192 12.25 -23.23 -8.40
C PHE A 192 11.28 -24.34 -7.97
N ARG A 193 11.14 -24.56 -6.65
CA ARG A 193 10.19 -25.54 -6.10
C ARG A 193 8.76 -25.26 -6.56
N LEU A 194 8.34 -24.00 -6.52
CA LEU A 194 7.01 -23.58 -6.97
C LEU A 194 6.81 -23.79 -8.49
N ASN A 195 7.82 -23.52 -9.31
CA ASN A 195 7.68 -23.56 -10.78
C ASN A 195 7.95 -24.93 -11.42
N LYS A 196 8.80 -25.76 -10.81
CA LYS A 196 9.30 -27.01 -11.38
C LYS A 196 8.94 -28.25 -10.56
N GLY A 197 8.47 -28.07 -9.34
CA GLY A 197 8.18 -29.15 -8.40
C GLY A 197 9.43 -29.75 -7.77
N ASP A 198 9.22 -30.53 -6.71
CA ASP A 198 10.31 -31.13 -5.93
C ASP A 198 11.14 -32.12 -6.75
N ARG A 199 10.49 -32.91 -7.62
CA ARG A 199 11.16 -33.95 -8.41
C ARG A 199 12.30 -33.41 -9.28
N GLN A 200 12.17 -32.20 -9.83
CA GLN A 200 13.23 -31.60 -10.64
C GLN A 200 14.30 -30.92 -9.78
N LEU A 201 13.96 -30.54 -8.55
CA LEU A 201 14.89 -30.04 -7.54
C LEU A 201 15.80 -31.17 -7.08
N ASP A 202 15.21 -32.30 -6.72
CA ASP A 202 15.93 -33.50 -6.26
C ASP A 202 16.91 -33.98 -7.33
N LEU A 203 16.48 -34.08 -8.60
CA LEU A 203 17.35 -34.43 -9.73
C LEU A 203 18.57 -33.49 -9.94
N THR A 204 18.45 -32.22 -9.53
CA THR A 204 19.53 -31.23 -9.69
C THR A 204 20.60 -31.38 -8.61
N TYR A 205 20.23 -31.89 -7.44
CA TYR A 205 21.12 -32.01 -6.27
C TYR A 205 21.47 -33.46 -5.91
N ASP A 206 20.78 -34.46 -6.47
CA ASP A 206 21.11 -35.89 -6.41
C ASP A 206 22.28 -36.26 -7.34
N VAL A 207 23.28 -35.38 -7.50
CA VAL A 207 24.52 -35.75 -8.19
C VAL A 207 25.29 -36.67 -7.24
N PRO A 208 25.46 -37.97 -7.55
CA PRO A 208 26.34 -38.81 -6.76
C PRO A 208 27.75 -38.22 -6.86
N PRO A 209 28.57 -38.24 -5.79
CA PRO A 209 29.96 -37.82 -5.90
C PRO A 209 30.59 -38.65 -7.01
N SER A 210 31.04 -37.98 -8.08
CA SER A 210 31.75 -38.63 -9.17
C SER A 210 32.91 -39.39 -8.56
N SER A 211 32.80 -40.71 -8.52
CA SER A 211 33.88 -41.61 -8.16
C SER A 211 34.94 -41.49 -9.25
N ASN A 212 35.84 -40.53 -9.09
CA ASN A 212 37.07 -40.48 -9.86
C ASN A 212 37.90 -41.70 -9.44
N MET A 213 37.83 -42.77 -10.24
CA MET A 213 38.88 -43.78 -10.37
C MET A 213 39.65 -43.50 -11.65
#